data_AF-A0A0F2LB94-F1
#
_entry.id   AF-A0A0F2LB94-F1
#
_cell.length_a   1.000
_cell.length_b   1.000
_cell.length_c   1.000
_cell.angle_alpha   90.00
_cell.angle_beta   90.00
_cell.angle_gamma   90.00
#
_symmetry.space_group_name_H-M   'P 1'
#
loop_
_entity.id
_entity.type
_entity.pdbx_description
1 polymer ?
#
loop_
_entity_poly.entity_id
_entity_poly.type
_entity_poly.pdbx_seq_one_letter_code
_entity_poly.pdbx_strand_id
1 'polypeptide(L)' 'MSVEALERLKEEVGRTEGLAARAILNYVIYELEVGGPSADVVDEAIKIAERELRELEKAINALKEIRRFIS' A
#
# COMPACT_ATOMS: atom_id res chain seq x y z
N MET A 1 14.65 -1.61 15.37
CA MET A 1 13.44 -2.27 14.86
C MET A 1 13.39 -3.65 15.45
N SER A 2 12.25 -4.09 15.99
CA SER A 2 12.13 -5.50 16.35
C SER A 2 12.08 -6.33 15.06
N VAL A 3 12.75 -7.49 15.06
CA VAL A 3 12.63 -8.52 14.02
C VAL A 3 11.16 -8.82 13.72
N GLU A 4 10.34 -8.80 14.77
CA GLU A 4 8.89 -8.96 14.74
C GLU A 4 8.16 -7.98 13.81
N ALA A 5 8.57 -6.71 13.73
CA ALA A 5 7.91 -5.73 12.86
C ALA A 5 8.13 -6.04 11.37
N LEU A 6 9.33 -6.50 11.02
CA LEU A 6 9.69 -6.87 9.66
C LEU A 6 9.01 -8.18 9.24
N GLU A 7 8.94 -9.18 10.14
CA GLU A 7 8.21 -10.42 9.90
C GLU A 7 6.73 -10.15 9.65
N ARG A 8 6.12 -9.29 10.47
CA ARG A 8 4.71 -8.90 10.30
C ARG A 8 4.44 -8.20 8.95
N LEU A 9 5.35 -7.35 8.49
CA LEU A 9 5.25 -6.74 7.16
C LEU A 9 5.35 -7.78 6.03
N LYS A 10 6.25 -8.76 6.15
CA LYS A 10 6.39 -9.84 5.17
C LYS A 10 5.14 -10.72 5.09
N GLU A 11 4.54 -11.04 6.23
CA GLU A 11 3.25 -11.73 6.28
C GLU A 11 2.13 -10.92 5.63
N GLU A 12 2.11 -9.60 5.83
CA GLU A 12 1.10 -8.73 5.24
C GLU A 12 1.24 -8.64 3.72
N VAL A 13 2.47 -8.56 3.19
CA VAL A 13 2.74 -8.65 1.76
C VAL A 13 2.19 -9.95 1.18
N GLY A 14 2.41 -11.08 1.86
CA GLY A 14 1.95 -12.40 1.43
C GLY A 14 0.42 -12.51 1.32
N ARG A 15 -0.33 -11.72 2.10
CA ARG A 15 -1.80 -11.66 2.08
C ARG A 15 -2.38 -10.60 1.15
N THR A 16 -1.54 -9.67 0.68
CA THR A 16 -1.99 -8.54 -0.14
C THR A 16 -2.01 -8.92 -1.62
N GLU A 17 -3.18 -8.87 -2.27
CA GLU A 17 -3.28 -9.23 -3.70
C GLU A 17 -3.02 -8.04 -4.64
N GLY A 18 -3.38 -6.82 -4.22
CA GLY A 18 -3.25 -5.61 -5.02
C GLY A 18 -1.79 -5.28 -5.36
N LEU A 19 -1.50 -5.04 -6.65
CA LEU A 19 -0.13 -4.75 -7.11
C LEU A 19 0.43 -3.48 -6.45
N ALA A 20 -0.35 -2.39 -6.42
CA ALA A 20 0.05 -1.13 -5.80
C ALA A 20 0.28 -1.29 -4.29
N ALA A 21 -0.63 -1.95 -3.59
CA ALA A 21 -0.51 -2.21 -2.16
C ALA A 21 0.73 -3.06 -1.83
N ARG A 22 1.00 -4.13 -2.60
CA ARG A 22 2.22 -4.93 -2.46
C ARG A 22 3.48 -4.11 -2.72
N ALA A 23 3.48 -3.24 -3.72
CA ALA A 23 4.63 -2.41 -4.05
C ALA A 23 4.99 -1.47 -2.88
N ILE A 24 4.00 -0.84 -2.25
CA ILE A 24 4.20 0.03 -1.09
C ILE A 24 4.79 -0.74 0.10
N LEU A 25 4.22 -1.89 0.42
CA LEU A 25 4.72 -2.72 1.53
C LEU A 25 6.14 -3.24 1.26
N ASN A 26 6.45 -3.65 0.02
CA ASN A 26 7.80 -4.08 -0.37
C ASN A 26 8.83 -2.95 -0.33
N TYR A 27 8.43 -1.71 -0.69
CA TYR A 27 9.28 -0.54 -0.52
C TYR A 27 9.68 -0.35 0.95
N VAL A 28 8.71 -0.42 1.87
CA VAL A 28 8.99 -0.33 3.31
C VAL A 28 9.92 -1.46 3.76
N ILE A 29 9.65 -2.71 3.37
CA ILE A 29 10.54 -3.85 3.71
C ILE A 29 11.97 -3.59 3.24
N TYR A 30 12.16 -3.15 2.00
CA TYR A 30 13.47 -2.88 1.43
C TYR A 30 14.24 -1.80 2.21
N GLU A 31 13.60 -0.65 2.45
CA GLU A 31 14.22 0.45 3.18
C GLU A 31 14.59 0.05 4.61
N LEU A 32 13.74 -0.73 5.27
CA LEU A 32 13.96 -1.22 6.62
C LEU A 32 15.10 -2.27 6.68
N GLU A 33 15.31 -3.04 5.62
CA GLU A 33 16.40 -4.03 5.50
C GLU A 33 17.75 -3.38 5.12
N VAL A 34 17.74 -2.35 4.28
CA VAL A 34 18.96 -1.73 3.72
C VAL A 34 19.40 -0.48 4.48
N GLY A 35 18.46 0.43 4.78
CA GLY A 35 18.72 1.71 5.44
C GLY A 35 18.57 1.68 6.96
N GLY A 36 17.94 0.63 7.50
CA GLY A 36 17.62 0.49 8.92
C GLY A 36 16.28 1.14 9.29
N PRO A 37 15.84 1.02 10.56
CA PRO A 37 14.54 1.54 10.99
C PRO A 37 14.43 3.05 10.85
N SER A 38 13.50 3.49 10.01
CA SER A 38 13.08 4.89 9.93
C SER A 38 11.56 5.00 10.02
N ALA A 39 11.07 5.77 11.00
CA ALA A 39 9.65 6.09 11.09
C ALA A 39 9.19 6.90 9.88
N ASP A 40 10.06 7.76 9.35
CA ASP A 40 9.75 8.62 8.19
C ASP A 40 9.40 7.80 6.94
N VAL A 41 10.06 6.66 6.74
CA VAL A 41 9.78 5.73 5.63
C VAL A 41 8.37 5.16 5.74
N VAL A 42 7.95 4.81 6.95
CA VAL A 42 6.60 4.29 7.21
C VAL A 42 5.56 5.39 7.00
N ASP A 43 5.82 6.59 7.51
CA ASP A 43 4.94 7.75 7.34
C ASP A 43 4.79 8.15 5.87
N GLU A 44 5.87 8.08 5.09
CA GLU A 44 5.84 8.30 3.65
C GLU A 44 5.02 7.22 2.93
N ALA A 45 5.24 5.95 3.26
CA ALA A 45 4.46 4.84 2.70
C ALA A 45 2.96 4.96 3.01
N ILE A 46 2.60 5.43 4.21
CA ILE A 46 1.21 5.72 4.57
C ILE A 46 0.63 6.82 3.66
N LYS A 47 1.35 7.94 3.47
CA LYS A 47 0.90 9.02 2.57
C LYS A 47 0.71 8.53 1.12
N ILE A 48 1.59 7.64 0.65
CA ILE A 48 1.47 7.03 -0.68
C ILE A 48 0.21 6.16 -0.73
N ALA A 49 0.00 5.27 0.25
CA ALA A 49 -1.18 4.40 0.30
C ALA A 49 -2.50 5.18 0.34
N GLU A 50 -2.57 6.26 1.13
CA GLU A 50 -3.73 7.14 1.17
C GLU A 50 -4.01 7.82 -0.18
N ARG A 51 -2.96 8.20 -0.92
CA ARG A 51 -3.11 8.76 -2.27
C ARG A 51 -3.65 7.72 -3.24
N GLU A 52 -3.11 6.50 -3.23
CA GLU A 52 -3.59 5.41 -4.09
C GLU A 52 -5.05 5.06 -3.78
N LEU A 53 -5.44 5.07 -2.50
CA LEU A 53 -6.84 4.87 -2.10
C LEU A 53 -7.76 5.91 -2.74
N ARG A 54 -7.38 7.20 -2.69
CA ARG A 54 -8.16 8.28 -3.32
C ARG A 54 -8.29 8.12 -4.83
N GLU A 55 -7.24 7.66 -5.52
CA GLU A 55 -7.31 7.38 -6.96
C GLU A 55 -8.21 6.17 -7.26
N LEU A 56 -8.15 5.13 -6.44
CA LEU A 56 -9.03 3.97 -6.56
C LEU A 56 -10.51 4.34 -6.32
N GLU A 57 -10.78 5.21 -5.35
CA GLU A 57 -12.13 5.75 -5.11
C GLU A 57 -12.67 6.52 -6.32
N LYS A 58 -11.83 7.34 -6.97
CA LYS A 58 -12.21 8.04 -8.21
C LYS A 58 -12.54 7.04 -9.32
N ALA A 59 -11.72 6.00 -9.50
CA ALA A 59 -11.97 4.95 -10.49
C ALA A 59 -13.29 4.21 -10.21
N ILE A 60 -13.57 3.84 -8.96
CA ILE A 60 -14.83 3.22 -8.55
C ILE A 60 -16.02 4.13 -8.86
N ASN A 61 -15.92 5.43 -8.57
CA ASN A 61 -16.99 6.38 -8.83
C ASN A 61 -17.25 6.53 -10.34
N ALA A 62 -16.21 6.62 -11.16
CA ALA A 62 -16.36 6.63 -12.62
C ALA A 62 -17.03 5.33 -13.14
N LEU A 63 -16.64 4.16 -12.62
CA LEU A 63 -17.27 2.89 -13.00
C LEU A 63 -18.75 2.82 -12.57
N LYS A 64 -19.08 3.32 -11.37
CA LYS A 64 -20.48 3.41 -10.91
C LYS A 64 -21.31 4.33 -11.80
N GLU A 65 -20.73 5.43 -12.26
CA GLU A 65 -21.38 6.34 -13.20
C GLU A 65 -21.63 5.66 -14.55
N ILE A 66 -20.61 5.03 -15.14
CA ILE A 66 -20.72 4.27 -16.39
C ILE A 66 -21.79 3.18 -16.27
N ARG A 67 -21.85 2.48 -15.14
CA ARG A 67 -22.85 1.42 -14.90
C ARG A 67 -24.29 1.91 -15.11
N ARG A 68 -24.59 3.17 -14.78
CA ARG A 68 -25.94 3.76 -14.95
C ARG A 68 -26.37 3.90 -16.41
N PHE A 69 -25.42 3.91 -17.35
CA PHE A 69 -25.71 4.01 -18.79
C PHE A 69 -25.84 2.66 -19.49
N ILE A 70 -25.37 1.59 -18.84
CA ILE A 70 -25.41 0.21 -19.37
C ILE A 70 -26.37 -0.70 -18.57
N SER A 71 -27.09 -0.14 -17.60
CA SER A 71 -28.11 -0.85 -16.79
C SER A 71 -29.52 -0.46 -17.21
#